data_AF-A0A0D8I3L9-F1
#
_entry.id   AF-A0A0D8I3L9-F1
#
_cell.length_a   1.000
_cell.length_b   1.000
_cell.length_c   1.000
_cell.angle_alpha   90.00
_cell.angle_beta   90.00
_cell.angle_gamma   90.00
#
_symmetry.space_group_name_H-M   'P 1'
#
loop_
_entity.id
_entity.type
_entity.pdbx_description
1 polymer ?
#
loop_
_entity_poly.entity_id
_entity_poly.type
_entity_poly.pdbx_seq_one_letter_code
_entity_poly.pdbx_strand_id
1 'polypeptide(L)'
;MTFADLDGDELWSYLQERSGLPGPRANLALMLEFARGADSDDILQAVESEDEYIRCCGIVGLGFILVRSRDEAVLDSLTEATTSASWRAREGAAMAVQAIGDTDPELLRAIIEQWARSAHPLTLRAAAAGICEPRLLKDKTNAVLAVRVCRDATEWIVSQPADSRRDADTRTLRQALGYCWSVAVAADPENALPAFVSLGASDDTDVVWIVRENRKKARLRKVLET
;
A
#
# COMPACT_ATOMS: atom_id res chain seq x y z
N MET A 1 8.12 24.88 15.37
CA MET A 1 9.11 23.85 15.70
C MET A 1 9.06 22.87 14.57
N THR A 2 10.05 22.93 13.68
CA THR A 2 10.26 21.93 12.65
C THR A 2 11.00 20.74 13.26
N PHE A 3 10.87 19.54 12.72
CA PHE A 3 11.60 18.37 13.24
C PHE A 3 13.12 18.60 13.25
N ALA A 4 13.63 19.38 12.29
CA ALA A 4 15.01 19.83 12.22
C ALA A 4 15.46 20.74 13.40
N ASP A 5 14.54 21.22 14.24
CA ASP A 5 14.88 22.02 15.44
C ASP A 5 15.07 21.15 16.69
N LEU A 6 14.70 19.86 16.64
CA LEU A 6 14.85 18.91 17.75
C LEU A 6 16.20 18.20 17.62
N ASP A 7 16.89 17.96 18.73
CA ASP A 7 17.99 16.99 18.69
C ASP A 7 17.45 15.56 18.56
N GLY A 8 18.34 14.60 18.26
CA GLY A 8 17.94 13.22 18.00
C GLY A 8 17.15 12.57 19.14
N ASP A 9 17.55 12.78 20.40
CA ASP A 9 16.88 12.17 21.56
C ASP A 9 15.52 12.83 21.83
N GLU A 10 15.41 14.14 21.65
CA GLU A 10 14.17 14.89 21.74
C GLU A 10 13.18 14.49 20.62
N LEU A 11 13.67 14.30 19.40
CA LEU A 11 12.88 13.87 18.24
C LEU A 11 12.25 12.49 18.45
N TRP A 12 13.05 11.50 18.84
CA TRP A 12 12.55 10.13 19.04
C TRP A 12 11.56 10.04 20.19
N SER A 13 11.85 10.74 21.29
CA SER A 13 10.95 10.84 22.44
C SER A 13 9.62 11.48 22.04
N TYR A 14 9.66 12.57 21.26
CA TYR A 14 8.45 13.26 20.77
C TYR A 14 7.56 12.34 19.92
N LEU A 15 8.15 11.58 18.99
CA LEU A 15 7.42 10.63 18.15
C LEU A 15 6.80 9.50 18.97
N GLN A 16 7.54 8.95 19.92
CA GLN A 16 7.08 7.82 20.74
C GLN A 16 5.90 8.21 21.64
N GLU A 17 6.01 9.33 22.36
CA GLU A 17 4.96 9.83 23.27
C GLU A 17 3.65 10.17 22.55
N ARG A 18 3.74 10.58 21.28
CA ARG A 18 2.61 10.99 20.44
C ARG A 18 2.17 9.92 19.44
N SER A 19 2.76 8.72 19.51
CA SER A 19 2.54 7.62 18.56
C SER A 19 1.11 7.09 18.56
N GLY A 20 0.43 7.15 19.71
CA GLY A 20 -0.83 6.44 19.95
C GLY A 20 -0.67 4.93 20.15
N LEU A 21 0.56 4.40 20.19
CA LEU A 21 0.85 3.00 20.49
C LEU A 21 1.17 2.79 21.99
N PRO A 22 0.86 1.61 22.57
CA PRO A 22 0.31 0.40 21.95
C PRO A 22 -1.23 0.42 21.73
N GLY A 23 -1.86 1.59 21.73
CA GLY A 23 -3.28 1.74 21.43
C GLY A 23 -3.70 1.21 20.03
N PRO A 24 -5.02 1.12 19.79
CA PRO A 24 -5.56 0.47 18.58
C PRO A 24 -5.29 1.26 17.28
N ARG A 25 -4.82 2.52 17.37
CA ARG A 25 -4.58 3.39 16.22
C ARG A 25 -3.28 4.16 16.41
N ALA A 26 -2.37 4.03 15.44
CA ALA A 26 -1.21 4.88 15.34
C ALA A 26 -1.60 6.29 14.87
N ASN A 27 -0.79 7.29 15.21
CA ASN A 27 -0.96 8.67 14.80
C ASN A 27 -0.45 8.90 13.37
N LEU A 28 -1.28 8.58 12.37
CA LEU A 28 -0.89 8.70 10.97
C LEU A 28 -0.63 10.15 10.53
N ALA A 29 -1.25 11.13 11.19
CA ALA A 29 -1.02 12.54 10.91
C ALA A 29 0.42 12.93 11.26
N LEU A 30 0.86 12.59 12.49
CA LEU A 30 2.23 12.84 12.92
C LEU A 30 3.25 12.06 12.08
N MET A 31 2.95 10.82 11.69
CA MET A 31 3.80 10.04 10.80
C MET A 31 4.05 10.75 9.46
N LEU A 32 3.00 11.32 8.86
CA LEU A 32 3.10 12.09 7.62
C LEU A 32 3.78 13.45 7.83
N GLU A 33 3.57 14.10 8.97
CA GLU A 33 4.26 15.34 9.35
C GLU A 33 5.78 15.09 9.44
N PHE A 34 6.20 14.03 10.14
CA PHE A 34 7.60 13.62 10.21
C PHE A 34 8.17 13.33 8.82
N ALA A 35 7.51 12.46 8.06
CA ALA A 35 7.97 12.06 6.73
C ALA A 35 8.16 13.25 5.76
N ARG A 36 7.38 14.33 5.92
CA ARG A 36 7.48 15.56 5.13
C ARG A 36 8.54 16.52 5.62
N GLY A 37 8.76 16.59 6.93
CA GLY A 37 9.52 17.66 7.58
C GLY A 37 10.90 17.25 8.11
N ALA A 38 11.17 15.97 8.29
CA ALA A 38 12.47 15.45 8.70
C ALA A 38 13.48 15.47 7.55
N ASP A 39 14.76 15.57 7.88
CA ASP A 39 15.82 15.43 6.89
C ASP A 39 16.03 13.96 6.50
N SER A 40 16.88 13.74 5.50
CA SER A 40 17.11 12.38 5.01
C SER A 40 17.83 11.49 6.03
N ASP A 41 18.69 12.05 6.88
CA ASP A 41 19.48 11.27 7.84
C ASP A 41 18.57 10.77 8.97
N ASP A 42 17.69 11.63 9.48
CA ASP A 42 16.66 11.26 10.45
C ASP A 42 15.69 10.20 9.90
N ILE A 43 15.27 10.33 8.64
CA ILE A 43 14.39 9.34 7.99
C ILE A 43 15.09 7.99 7.90
N LEU A 44 16.35 7.96 7.45
CA LEU A 44 17.12 6.72 7.32
C LEU A 44 17.40 6.10 8.69
N GLN A 45 17.72 6.89 9.70
CA GLN A 45 17.85 6.41 11.08
C GLN A 45 16.54 5.84 11.62
N ALA A 46 15.41 6.49 11.32
CA ALA A 46 14.10 6.02 11.75
C ALA A 46 13.75 4.65 11.15
N VAL A 47 14.09 4.38 9.87
CA VAL A 47 13.86 3.07 9.22
C VAL A 47 14.51 1.92 9.98
N GLU A 48 15.68 2.14 10.57
CA GLU A 48 16.42 1.13 11.33
C GLU A 48 15.93 0.97 12.79
N SER A 49 14.95 1.77 13.22
CA SER A 49 14.49 1.75 14.60
C SER A 49 13.81 0.43 14.98
N GLU A 50 14.10 -0.07 16.19
CA GLU A 50 13.36 -1.19 16.78
C GLU A 50 11.92 -0.78 17.17
N ASP A 51 11.69 0.50 17.48
CA ASP A 51 10.35 1.02 17.77
C ASP A 51 9.47 0.98 16.50
N GLU A 52 8.34 0.29 16.59
CA GLU A 52 7.48 0.08 15.42
C GLU A 52 6.93 1.36 14.83
N TYR A 53 6.63 2.36 15.66
CA TYR A 53 6.06 3.62 15.19
C TYR A 53 7.13 4.46 14.50
N ILE A 54 8.30 4.59 15.11
CA ILE A 54 9.43 5.33 14.54
C ILE A 54 9.86 4.70 13.21
N ARG A 55 9.97 3.37 13.16
CA ARG A 55 10.24 2.64 11.92
C ARG A 55 9.23 2.91 10.82
N CYS A 56 7.94 2.95 11.14
CA CYS A 56 6.92 3.31 10.15
C CYS A 56 7.05 4.77 9.69
N CYS A 57 7.43 5.69 10.58
CA CYS A 57 7.72 7.09 10.21
C CYS A 57 8.86 7.15 9.19
N GLY A 58 9.94 6.40 9.41
CA GLY A 58 11.05 6.26 8.46
C GLY A 58 10.60 5.68 7.12
N ILE A 59 9.89 4.54 7.13
CA ILE A 59 9.43 3.88 5.90
C ILE A 59 8.54 4.81 5.05
N VAL A 60 7.63 5.56 5.68
CA VAL A 60 6.81 6.56 4.96
C VAL A 60 7.69 7.71 4.44
N GLY A 61 8.69 8.13 5.22
CA GLY A 61 9.71 9.11 4.84
C GLY A 61 10.53 8.74 3.61
N LEU A 62 10.82 7.45 3.38
CA LEU A 62 11.53 6.98 2.19
C LEU A 62 10.84 7.44 0.90
N GLY A 63 9.50 7.54 0.89
CA GLY A 63 8.75 8.07 -0.24
C GLY A 63 9.13 9.52 -0.58
N PHE A 64 9.33 10.36 0.43
CA PHE A 64 9.75 11.75 0.24
C PHE A 64 11.22 11.87 -0.18
N ILE A 65 12.10 10.97 0.29
CA ILE A 65 13.47 10.88 -0.24
C ILE A 65 13.43 10.52 -1.74
N LEU A 66 12.68 9.48 -2.12
CA LEU A 66 12.59 9.02 -3.51
C LEU A 66 12.11 10.08 -4.50
N VAL A 67 11.11 10.89 -4.12
CA VAL A 67 10.64 12.01 -4.97
C VAL A 67 11.76 12.99 -5.29
N ARG A 68 12.67 13.23 -4.34
CA ARG A 68 13.78 14.18 -4.45
C ARG A 68 15.01 13.59 -5.14
N SER A 69 15.40 12.37 -4.78
CA SER A 69 16.70 11.79 -5.17
C SER A 69 16.64 10.80 -6.32
N ARG A 70 15.52 10.08 -6.50
CA ARG A 70 15.44 8.88 -7.37
C ARG A 70 16.46 7.81 -7.04
N ASP A 71 16.91 7.79 -5.79
CA ASP A 71 17.93 6.85 -5.33
C ASP A 71 17.39 5.41 -5.32
N GLU A 72 18.04 4.53 -6.07
CA GLU A 72 17.67 3.12 -6.18
C GLU A 72 17.83 2.38 -4.86
N ALA A 73 18.83 2.71 -4.04
CA ALA A 73 19.01 2.09 -2.73
C ALA A 73 17.84 2.38 -1.78
N VAL A 74 17.27 3.59 -1.87
CA VAL A 74 16.09 3.98 -1.09
C VAL A 74 14.85 3.22 -1.58
N LEU A 75 14.76 2.95 -2.89
CA LEU A 75 13.68 2.14 -3.47
C LEU A 75 13.80 0.68 -3.05
N ASP A 76 15.02 0.16 -2.97
CA ASP A 76 15.28 -1.19 -2.47
C ASP A 76 14.84 -1.31 -1.00
N SER A 77 15.24 -0.38 -0.13
CA SER A 77 14.79 -0.35 1.28
C SER A 77 13.25 -0.26 1.39
N LEU A 78 12.61 0.57 0.57
CA LEU A 78 11.14 0.66 0.55
C LEU A 78 10.50 -0.64 0.05
N THR A 79 11.13 -1.33 -0.90
CA THR A 79 10.66 -2.61 -1.44
C THR A 79 10.82 -3.73 -0.41
N GLU A 80 11.93 -3.76 0.34
CA GLU A 80 12.15 -4.69 1.45
C GLU A 80 11.08 -4.53 2.55
N ALA A 81 10.66 -3.29 2.83
CA ALA A 81 9.59 -3.04 3.80
C ALA A 81 8.25 -3.72 3.40
N THR A 82 8.02 -3.99 2.11
CA THR A 82 6.79 -4.67 1.63
C THR A 82 6.67 -6.11 2.13
N THR A 83 7.79 -6.77 2.43
CA THR A 83 7.84 -8.17 2.91
C THR A 83 8.24 -8.29 4.38
N SER A 84 8.37 -7.16 5.09
CA SER A 84 8.69 -7.13 6.52
C SER A 84 7.76 -8.01 7.34
N ALA A 85 8.28 -8.68 8.38
CA ALA A 85 7.48 -9.42 9.34
C ALA A 85 6.46 -8.52 10.07
N SER A 86 6.81 -7.24 10.29
CA SER A 86 5.90 -6.27 10.91
C SER A 86 4.82 -5.84 9.92
N TRP A 87 3.56 -6.14 10.23
CA TRP A 87 2.44 -5.73 9.38
C TRP A 87 2.33 -4.21 9.25
N ARG A 88 2.73 -3.45 10.27
CA ARG A 88 2.76 -1.99 10.24
C ARG A 88 3.78 -1.47 9.23
N ALA A 89 4.97 -2.08 9.16
CA ALA A 89 5.98 -1.72 8.15
C ALA A 89 5.43 -1.94 6.72
N ARG A 90 4.68 -3.02 6.50
CA ARG A 90 4.03 -3.27 5.20
C ARG A 90 2.95 -2.23 4.86
N GLU A 91 2.16 -1.77 5.84
CA GLU A 91 1.25 -0.64 5.62
C GLU A 91 2.03 0.65 5.33
N GLY A 92 3.13 0.89 6.07
CA GLY A 92 4.02 2.02 5.86
C GLY A 92 4.55 2.08 4.43
N ALA A 93 4.95 0.95 3.85
CA ALA A 93 5.41 0.89 2.46
C ALA A 93 4.30 1.30 1.46
N ALA A 94 3.06 0.83 1.67
CA ALA A 94 1.92 1.25 0.86
C ALA A 94 1.63 2.75 1.03
N MET A 95 1.67 3.26 2.26
CA MET A 95 1.49 4.68 2.56
C MET A 95 2.58 5.57 1.93
N ALA A 96 3.83 5.12 1.91
CA ALA A 96 4.94 5.84 1.29
C ALA A 96 4.68 6.04 -0.21
N VAL A 97 4.28 4.97 -0.91
CA VAL A 97 3.96 5.03 -2.34
C VAL A 97 2.69 5.86 -2.60
N GLN A 98 1.70 5.79 -1.72
CA GLN A 98 0.54 6.68 -1.81
C GLN A 98 0.90 8.15 -1.61
N ALA A 99 1.89 8.46 -0.76
CA ALA A 99 2.40 9.82 -0.55
C ALA A 99 3.22 10.30 -1.75
N ILE A 100 4.06 9.43 -2.34
CA ILE A 100 4.72 9.69 -3.63
C ILE A 100 3.67 10.09 -4.67
N GLY A 101 2.57 9.35 -4.75
CA GLY A 101 1.48 9.62 -5.69
C GLY A 101 0.79 10.97 -5.57
N ASP A 102 0.84 11.62 -4.41
CA ASP A 102 0.31 12.99 -4.24
C ASP A 102 1.15 14.04 -4.96
N THR A 103 2.45 13.79 -5.12
CA THR A 103 3.41 14.76 -5.66
C THR A 103 3.97 14.36 -7.02
N ASP A 104 4.11 13.06 -7.26
CA ASP A 104 4.69 12.47 -8.46
C ASP A 104 3.95 11.18 -8.87
N PRO A 105 2.87 11.32 -9.65
CA PRO A 105 2.11 10.18 -10.16
C PRO A 105 2.92 9.27 -11.10
N GLU A 106 3.95 9.78 -11.78
CA GLU A 106 4.77 8.97 -12.70
C GLU A 106 5.67 8.01 -11.92
N LEU A 107 6.32 8.48 -10.87
CA LEU A 107 7.11 7.64 -9.97
C LEU A 107 6.24 6.61 -9.25
N LEU A 108 5.08 7.02 -8.74
CA LEU A 108 4.08 6.10 -8.19
C LEU A 108 3.84 4.94 -9.17
N ARG A 109 3.49 5.26 -10.43
CA ARG A 109 3.16 4.22 -11.42
C ARG A 109 4.36 3.32 -11.71
N ALA A 110 5.57 3.86 -11.83
CA ALA A 110 6.78 3.07 -12.05
C ALA A 110 7.01 2.06 -10.92
N ILE A 111 6.89 2.48 -9.65
CA ILE A 111 7.07 1.61 -8.48
C ILE A 111 5.96 0.55 -8.42
N ILE A 112 4.69 0.94 -8.61
CA ILE A 112 3.56 0.01 -8.61
C ILE A 112 3.72 -1.03 -9.71
N GLU A 113 4.17 -0.64 -10.91
CA GLU A 113 4.42 -1.56 -12.01
C GLU A 113 5.58 -2.53 -11.73
N GLN A 114 6.64 -2.07 -11.06
CA GLN A 114 7.72 -2.95 -10.60
C GLN A 114 7.20 -3.96 -9.58
N TRP A 115 6.50 -3.50 -8.54
CA TRP A 115 5.96 -4.35 -7.48
C TRP A 115 4.91 -5.34 -8.00
N ALA A 116 4.08 -4.95 -8.96
CA ALA A 116 3.07 -5.80 -9.58
C ALA A 116 3.65 -6.98 -10.39
N ARG A 117 4.95 -6.94 -10.74
CA ARG A 117 5.67 -8.04 -11.40
C ARG A 117 6.38 -8.96 -10.41
N SER A 118 6.32 -8.66 -9.10
CA SER A 118 6.98 -9.46 -8.07
C SER A 118 6.40 -10.87 -7.99
N ALA A 119 7.27 -11.85 -7.73
CA ALA A 119 6.83 -13.20 -7.37
C ALA A 119 6.37 -13.30 -5.90
N HIS A 120 6.62 -12.27 -5.07
CA HIS A 120 6.29 -12.30 -3.64
C HIS A 120 4.87 -11.76 -3.37
N PRO A 121 3.97 -12.53 -2.74
CA PRO A 121 2.58 -12.12 -2.53
C PRO A 121 2.43 -10.84 -1.68
N LEU A 122 3.32 -10.61 -0.70
CA LEU A 122 3.28 -9.37 0.09
C LEU A 122 3.67 -8.12 -0.72
N THR A 123 4.57 -8.24 -1.70
CA THR A 123 4.91 -7.12 -2.59
C THR A 123 3.78 -6.85 -3.59
N LEU A 124 3.13 -7.89 -4.13
CA LEU A 124 1.89 -7.75 -4.91
C LEU A 124 0.79 -7.06 -4.08
N ARG A 125 0.71 -7.39 -2.79
CA ARG A 125 -0.24 -6.78 -1.85
C ARG A 125 0.09 -5.30 -1.62
N ALA A 126 1.37 -4.95 -1.52
CA ALA A 126 1.80 -3.55 -1.44
C ALA A 126 1.46 -2.78 -2.72
N ALA A 127 1.62 -3.37 -3.91
CA ALA A 127 1.18 -2.76 -5.17
C ALA A 127 -0.33 -2.50 -5.17
N ALA A 128 -1.15 -3.51 -4.84
CA ALA A 128 -2.60 -3.38 -4.81
C ALA A 128 -3.06 -2.31 -3.80
N ALA A 129 -2.55 -2.36 -2.57
CA ALA A 129 -2.90 -1.41 -1.52
C ALA A 129 -2.38 0.02 -1.82
N GLY A 130 -1.20 0.14 -2.41
CA GLY A 130 -0.58 1.42 -2.76
C GLY A 130 -1.37 2.17 -3.83
N ILE A 131 -1.81 1.48 -4.90
CA ILE A 131 -2.58 2.14 -5.97
C ILE A 131 -4.07 2.29 -5.63
N CYS A 132 -4.66 1.37 -4.85
CA CYS A 132 -6.08 1.41 -4.51
C CYS A 132 -6.42 2.37 -3.36
N GLU A 133 -5.94 3.60 -3.48
CA GLU A 133 -6.25 4.73 -2.62
C GLU A 133 -7.17 5.71 -3.37
N PRO A 134 -8.42 5.91 -2.93
CA PRO A 134 -9.42 6.73 -3.63
C PRO A 134 -8.94 8.11 -4.10
N ARG A 135 -8.08 8.81 -3.35
CA ARG A 135 -7.59 10.13 -3.80
C ARG A 135 -6.69 10.05 -5.05
N LEU A 136 -5.95 8.96 -5.24
CA LEU A 136 -5.04 8.75 -6.38
C LEU A 136 -5.79 8.38 -7.66
N LEU A 137 -6.96 7.75 -7.53
CA LEU A 137 -7.74 7.25 -8.66
C LEU A 137 -8.60 8.31 -9.36
N LYS A 138 -8.47 9.58 -8.96
CA LYS A 138 -8.97 10.72 -9.75
C LYS A 138 -8.22 10.87 -11.07
N ASP A 139 -6.96 10.41 -11.12
CA ASP A 139 -6.20 10.23 -12.35
C ASP A 139 -6.66 8.94 -13.05
N LYS A 140 -7.14 9.07 -14.28
CA LYS A 140 -7.62 7.94 -15.09
C LYS A 140 -6.52 6.91 -15.36
N THR A 141 -5.27 7.34 -15.50
CA THR A 141 -4.12 6.44 -15.70
C THR A 141 -3.92 5.56 -14.48
N ASN A 142 -4.06 6.13 -13.28
CA ASN A 142 -3.97 5.40 -12.03
C ASN A 142 -5.17 4.45 -11.84
N ALA A 143 -6.38 4.87 -12.25
CA ALA A 143 -7.56 4.00 -12.23
C ALA A 143 -7.37 2.76 -13.12
N VAL A 144 -6.86 2.94 -14.35
CA VAL A 144 -6.53 1.83 -15.27
C VAL A 144 -5.46 0.92 -14.66
N LEU A 145 -4.41 1.50 -14.07
CA LEU A 145 -3.36 0.74 -13.39
C LEU A 145 -3.92 -0.07 -12.21
N ALA A 146 -4.80 0.51 -11.40
CA ALA A 146 -5.41 -0.17 -10.25
C ALA A 146 -6.22 -1.41 -10.67
N VAL A 147 -7.00 -1.31 -11.75
CA VAL A 147 -7.76 -2.44 -12.30
C VAL A 147 -6.81 -3.53 -12.78
N ARG A 148 -5.75 -3.16 -13.51
CA ARG A 148 -4.73 -4.11 -13.99
C ARG A 148 -4.05 -4.83 -12.83
N VAL A 149 -3.59 -4.10 -11.81
CA VAL A 149 -2.96 -4.70 -10.62
C VAL A 149 -3.91 -5.65 -9.90
N CYS A 150 -5.19 -5.27 -9.72
CA CYS A 150 -6.17 -6.15 -9.09
C CYS A 150 -6.40 -7.44 -9.88
N ARG A 151 -6.51 -7.34 -11.21
CA ARG A 151 -6.66 -8.50 -12.10
C ARG A 151 -5.44 -9.41 -12.02
N ASP A 152 -4.27 -8.87 -12.32
CA ASP A 152 -3.05 -9.65 -12.48
C ASP A 152 -2.67 -10.32 -11.14
N ALA A 153 -2.89 -9.65 -9.99
CA ALA A 153 -2.70 -10.25 -8.68
C ALA A 153 -3.76 -11.30 -8.31
N THR A 154 -5.01 -11.16 -8.80
CA THR A 154 -6.03 -12.20 -8.65
C THR A 154 -5.66 -13.44 -9.47
N GLU A 155 -5.21 -13.25 -10.71
CA GLU A 155 -4.70 -14.31 -11.58
C GLU A 155 -3.45 -14.99 -10.99
N TRP A 156 -2.56 -14.22 -10.36
CA TRP A 156 -1.41 -14.76 -9.65
C TRP A 156 -1.81 -15.73 -8.53
N ILE A 157 -2.84 -15.42 -7.73
CA ILE A 157 -3.35 -16.36 -6.72
C ILE A 157 -3.84 -17.67 -7.37
N VAL A 158 -4.58 -17.56 -8.47
CA VAL A 158 -5.12 -18.72 -9.20
C VAL A 158 -4.03 -19.55 -9.87
N SER A 159 -2.88 -18.96 -10.21
CA SER A 159 -1.75 -19.71 -10.77
C SER A 159 -0.94 -20.46 -9.71
N GLN A 160 -1.11 -20.14 -8.41
CA GLN A 160 -0.35 -20.81 -7.35
C GLN A 160 -0.88 -22.23 -7.05
N PRO A 161 0.01 -23.16 -6.64
CA PRO A 161 -0.39 -24.45 -6.10
C PRO A 161 -1.34 -24.32 -4.91
N ALA A 162 -2.30 -25.24 -4.77
CA ALA A 162 -3.35 -25.17 -3.76
C ALA A 162 -2.82 -25.06 -2.31
N ASP A 163 -1.69 -25.71 -2.00
CA ASP A 163 -1.09 -25.64 -0.67
C ASP A 163 -0.46 -24.27 -0.40
N SER A 164 0.24 -23.67 -1.36
CA SER A 164 0.85 -22.34 -1.25
C SER A 164 -0.18 -21.21 -1.08
N ARG A 165 -1.43 -21.43 -1.51
CA ARG A 165 -2.52 -20.46 -1.28
C ARG A 165 -2.95 -20.38 0.19
N ARG A 166 -2.62 -21.39 1.00
CA ARG A 166 -2.92 -21.42 2.43
C ARG A 166 -1.88 -20.69 3.26
N ASP A 167 -0.75 -20.31 2.68
CA ASP A 167 0.30 -19.55 3.36
C ASP A 167 -0.22 -18.18 3.80
N ALA A 168 0.31 -17.69 4.93
CA ALA A 168 -0.14 -16.45 5.55
C ALA A 168 -0.02 -15.25 4.61
N ASP A 169 1.02 -15.22 3.78
CA ASP A 169 1.31 -14.13 2.87
C ASP A 169 0.35 -14.10 1.68
N THR A 170 0.09 -15.26 1.07
CA THR A 170 -0.92 -15.38 0.00
C THR A 170 -2.31 -15.03 0.51
N ARG A 171 -2.67 -15.46 1.73
CA ARG A 171 -3.92 -15.04 2.39
C ARG A 171 -3.98 -13.53 2.60
N THR A 172 -2.87 -12.90 2.95
CA THR A 172 -2.77 -11.45 3.12
C THR A 172 -3.01 -10.72 1.80
N LEU A 173 -2.42 -11.18 0.69
CA LEU A 173 -2.71 -10.66 -0.65
C LEU A 173 -4.21 -10.81 -0.99
N ARG A 174 -4.76 -12.01 -0.77
CA ARG A 174 -6.18 -12.28 -1.03
C ARG A 174 -7.09 -11.33 -0.26
N GLN A 175 -6.79 -11.07 1.01
CA GLN A 175 -7.53 -10.13 1.85
C GLN A 175 -7.49 -8.70 1.31
N ALA A 176 -6.32 -8.24 0.85
CA ALA A 176 -6.19 -6.94 0.20
C ALA A 176 -7.07 -6.87 -1.07
N LEU A 177 -7.05 -7.92 -1.90
CA LEU A 177 -7.90 -8.00 -3.10
C LEU A 177 -9.40 -8.05 -2.78
N GLY A 178 -9.79 -8.59 -1.61
CA GLY A 178 -11.14 -8.51 -1.04
C GLY A 178 -11.64 -7.09 -0.72
N TYR A 179 -10.79 -6.08 -0.89
CA TYR A 179 -11.12 -4.66 -0.75
C TYR A 179 -10.75 -3.83 -2.00
N CYS A 180 -9.57 -4.07 -2.58
CA CYS A 180 -8.98 -3.26 -3.65
C CYS A 180 -9.86 -3.18 -4.90
N TRP A 181 -10.46 -4.30 -5.32
CA TRP A 181 -11.39 -4.33 -6.46
C TRP A 181 -12.54 -3.33 -6.31
N SER A 182 -13.13 -3.21 -5.12
CA SER A 182 -14.21 -2.26 -4.87
C SER A 182 -13.78 -0.81 -5.05
N VAL A 183 -12.50 -0.50 -4.76
CA VAL A 183 -11.94 0.85 -4.92
C VAL A 183 -11.66 1.12 -6.39
N ALA A 184 -10.98 0.20 -7.08
CA ALA A 184 -10.68 0.31 -8.50
C ALA A 184 -11.96 0.45 -9.35
N VAL A 185 -12.96 -0.40 -9.12
CA VAL A 185 -14.24 -0.35 -9.86
C VAL A 185 -15.02 0.92 -9.57
N ALA A 186 -15.02 1.40 -8.32
CA ALA A 186 -15.72 2.64 -7.99
C ALA A 186 -15.09 3.90 -8.62
N ALA A 187 -13.82 3.84 -9.00
CA ALA A 187 -13.13 4.97 -9.63
C ALA A 187 -13.40 5.08 -11.13
N ASP A 188 -13.57 3.96 -11.83
CA ASP A 188 -13.89 3.94 -13.27
C ASP A 188 -14.85 2.80 -13.61
N PRO A 189 -16.15 2.92 -13.25
CA PRO A 189 -17.11 1.84 -13.42
C PRO A 189 -17.23 1.32 -14.86
N GLU A 190 -17.28 2.23 -15.83
CA GLU A 190 -17.50 1.88 -17.25
C GLU A 190 -16.43 0.91 -17.77
N ASN A 191 -15.17 1.14 -17.40
CA ASN A 191 -14.05 0.33 -17.89
C ASN A 191 -13.69 -0.83 -16.94
N ALA A 192 -13.92 -0.69 -15.64
CA ALA A 192 -13.49 -1.67 -14.63
C ALA A 192 -14.54 -2.74 -14.33
N LEU A 193 -15.83 -2.40 -14.43
CA LEU A 193 -16.91 -3.29 -14.04
C LEU A 193 -16.96 -4.60 -14.87
N PRO A 194 -16.74 -4.59 -16.20
CA PRO A 194 -16.71 -5.83 -16.97
C PRO A 194 -15.66 -6.83 -16.46
N ALA A 195 -14.47 -6.34 -16.07
CA ALA A 195 -13.41 -7.18 -15.53
C ALA A 195 -13.75 -7.75 -14.15
N PHE A 196 -14.45 -6.98 -13.29
CA PHE A 196 -14.89 -7.49 -12.00
C PHE A 196 -16.06 -8.49 -12.13
N VAL A 197 -16.99 -8.24 -13.05
CA VAL A 197 -18.15 -9.12 -13.28
C VAL A 197 -17.73 -10.47 -13.83
N SER A 198 -16.72 -10.52 -14.72
CA SER A 198 -16.22 -11.78 -15.28
C SER A 198 -15.67 -12.74 -14.22
N LEU A 199 -15.14 -12.22 -13.10
CA LEU A 199 -14.71 -13.02 -11.95
C LEU A 199 -15.86 -13.84 -11.35
N GLY A 200 -17.11 -13.39 -11.51
CA GLY A 200 -18.30 -14.08 -11.00
C GLY A 200 -18.60 -15.42 -11.69
N ALA A 201 -17.96 -15.71 -12.82
CA ALA A 201 -18.05 -16.99 -13.52
C ALA A 201 -16.99 -18.01 -13.05
N SER A 202 -16.08 -17.62 -12.14
CA SER A 202 -15.05 -18.50 -11.62
C SER A 202 -15.59 -19.40 -10.50
N ASP A 203 -15.25 -20.69 -10.58
CA ASP A 203 -15.49 -21.66 -9.50
C ASP A 203 -14.31 -21.73 -8.49
N ASP A 204 -13.26 -20.91 -8.69
CA ASP A 204 -12.11 -20.88 -7.80
C ASP A 204 -12.49 -20.28 -6.43
N THR A 205 -12.20 -21.03 -5.36
CA THR A 205 -12.63 -20.65 -4.01
C THR A 205 -12.08 -19.31 -3.52
N ASP A 206 -10.90 -18.90 -4.00
CA ASP A 206 -10.29 -17.63 -3.62
C ASP A 206 -10.90 -16.47 -4.40
N VAL A 207 -11.18 -16.67 -5.69
CA VAL A 207 -11.88 -15.68 -6.53
C VAL A 207 -13.31 -15.46 -6.03
N VAL A 208 -14.04 -16.54 -5.73
CA VAL A 208 -15.40 -16.47 -5.16
C VAL A 208 -15.40 -15.66 -3.85
N TRP A 209 -14.40 -15.88 -2.99
CA TRP A 209 -14.27 -15.10 -1.76
C TRP A 209 -13.95 -13.62 -2.04
N ILE A 210 -13.01 -13.32 -2.94
CA ILE A 210 -12.66 -11.95 -3.34
C ILE A 210 -13.89 -11.21 -3.84
N VAL A 211 -14.67 -11.79 -4.75
CA VAL A 211 -15.89 -11.20 -5.31
C VAL A 211 -16.90 -10.94 -4.19
N ARG A 212 -17.13 -11.92 -3.32
CA ARG A 212 -18.08 -11.82 -2.21
C ARG A 212 -17.71 -10.69 -1.24
N GLU A 213 -16.45 -10.57 -0.84
CA GLU A 213 -16.02 -9.51 0.09
C GLU A 213 -16.14 -8.12 -0.52
N ASN A 214 -15.83 -7.96 -1.81
CA ASN A 214 -15.96 -6.69 -2.50
C ASN A 214 -17.42 -6.26 -2.67
N ARG A 215 -18.35 -7.20 -2.95
CA ARG A 215 -19.80 -6.91 -3.06
C ARG A 215 -20.41 -6.37 -1.76
N LYS A 216 -19.77 -6.58 -0.60
CA LYS A 216 -20.21 -5.99 0.68
C LYS A 216 -19.88 -4.50 0.80
N LYS A 217 -18.94 -3.98 0.00
CA LYS A 217 -18.45 -2.60 0.12
C LYS A 217 -19.47 -1.63 -0.47
N ALA A 218 -19.89 -0.64 0.33
CA ALA A 218 -20.93 0.32 -0.06
C ALA A 218 -20.63 1.02 -1.40
N ARG A 219 -19.35 1.35 -1.65
CA ARG A 219 -18.89 1.96 -2.90
C ARG A 219 -19.21 1.11 -4.13
N LEU A 220 -19.04 -0.21 -4.04
CA LEU A 220 -19.29 -1.11 -5.16
C LEU A 220 -20.78 -1.44 -5.32
N ARG A 221 -21.52 -1.59 -4.21
CA ARG A 221 -22.98 -1.79 -4.28
C ARG A 221 -23.65 -0.66 -5.05
N LYS A 222 -23.27 0.60 -4.77
CA LYS A 222 -23.79 1.76 -5.49
C LYS A 222 -23.54 1.68 -7.00
N VAL A 223 -22.37 1.21 -7.42
CA VAL A 223 -22.04 1.02 -8.84
C VAL A 223 -22.89 -0.09 -9.48
N LEU A 224 -23.13 -1.19 -8.77
CA LEU A 224 -23.90 -2.33 -9.27
C LEU A 224 -25.43 -2.08 -9.33
N GLU A 225 -25.92 -1.08 -8.61
CA GLU A 225 -27.32 -0.66 -8.59
C GLU A 225 -27.64 0.39 -9.67
N THR A 226 -26.62 0.90 -10.38
CA THR A 226 -26.73 1.89 -11.46
C THR A 226 -26.83 1.19 -12.81
#